data_AF-A0A9Q5VNK2-F1
#
_entry.id   AF-A0A9Q5VNK2-F1
#
_cell.length_a   1.000
_cell.length_b   1.000
_cell.length_c   1.000
_cell.angle_alpha   90.00
_cell.angle_beta   90.00
_cell.angle_gamma   90.00
#
_symmetry.space_group_name_H-M   'P 1'
#
loop_
_entity.id
_entity.type
_entity.pdbx_description
1 polymer ?
#
loop_
_entity_poly.entity_id
_entity_poly.type
_entity_poly.pdbx_seq_one_letter_code
_entity_poly.pdbx_strand_id
1 'polypeptide(L)'
;MSLVESAKIYLFTLDLTPLQSSIKYHFCNSPDGNQAVRFGGVEYQPIPLKTDGFERTTIHQPTPSIVLGNVKPILLPLLKAHDNLRGALIRRVMTYVRHLDGHSDPDASATLPEQVYVIERKSQHNNLTITFELGSKLPSDLKLPRRTQLASCSKIYRQWDEEQQAWIAGSCPYAAAQYYNEFGQQTTDKTKDQCGKKLSDCMARFGNGHALPFEGFEGIKPF
;
A
#
# COMPACT_ATOMS: atom_id res chain seq x y z
N MET A 1 25.85 -25.05 -20.19
CA MET A 1 26.40 -23.86 -19.50
C MET A 1 25.69 -23.80 -18.17
N SER A 2 26.39 -23.86 -17.04
CA SER A 2 25.74 -23.76 -15.73
C SER A 2 25.53 -22.29 -15.39
N LEU A 3 24.32 -21.94 -14.96
CA LEU A 3 24.05 -20.59 -14.46
C LEU A 3 25.05 -20.19 -13.38
N VAL A 4 25.50 -18.95 -13.45
CA VAL A 4 26.25 -18.35 -12.35
C VAL A 4 25.28 -18.18 -11.19
N GLU A 5 25.52 -18.89 -10.09
CA GLU A 5 24.63 -18.95 -8.92
C GLU A 5 24.33 -17.57 -8.30
N SER A 6 25.23 -16.60 -8.48
CA SER A 6 25.09 -15.21 -8.02
C SER A 6 24.35 -14.30 -9.01
N ALA A 7 23.89 -14.82 -10.16
CA ALA A 7 23.12 -14.04 -11.13
C ALA A 7 21.72 -13.71 -10.58
N LYS A 8 21.28 -12.48 -10.83
CA LYS A 8 19.92 -12.01 -10.49
C LYS A 8 18.96 -12.46 -11.58
N ILE A 9 17.79 -12.95 -11.17
CA ILE A 9 16.68 -13.29 -12.06
C ILE A 9 15.42 -12.51 -11.66
N TYR A 10 14.67 -12.08 -12.67
CA TYR A 10 13.38 -11.44 -12.49
C TYR A 10 12.27 -12.38 -12.94
N LEU A 11 11.37 -12.67 -12.02
CA LEU A 11 10.19 -13.51 -12.22
C LEU A 11 8.97 -12.61 -12.32
N PHE A 12 8.13 -12.85 -13.32
CA PHE A 12 6.95 -12.04 -13.60
C PHE A 12 5.69 -12.89 -13.51
N THR A 13 4.63 -12.30 -12.98
CA THR A 13 3.29 -12.90 -12.96
C THR A 13 2.29 -11.89 -13.50
N LEU A 14 1.64 -12.24 -14.61
CA LEU A 14 0.44 -11.56 -15.10
C LEU A 14 -0.77 -12.14 -14.38
N ASP A 15 -1.43 -11.32 -13.58
CA ASP A 15 -2.60 -11.69 -12.79
C ASP A 15 -3.83 -10.97 -13.32
N LEU A 16 -4.80 -11.78 -13.73
CA LEU A 16 -6.07 -11.33 -14.29
C LEU A 16 -7.19 -11.27 -13.25
N THR A 17 -6.88 -11.46 -11.96
CA THR A 17 -7.87 -11.37 -10.86
C THR A 17 -8.70 -10.09 -10.90
N PRO A 18 -8.14 -8.88 -11.16
CA PRO A 18 -8.96 -7.66 -11.27
C PRO A 18 -9.95 -7.68 -12.44
N LEU A 19 -9.71 -8.53 -13.43
CA LEU A 19 -10.53 -8.71 -14.63
C LEU A 19 -11.48 -9.91 -14.50
N GLN A 20 -11.80 -10.30 -13.26
CA GLN A 20 -12.71 -11.40 -12.92
C GLN A 20 -12.26 -12.77 -13.46
N SER A 21 -10.96 -12.95 -13.70
CA SER A 21 -10.37 -14.20 -14.12
C SER A 21 -9.40 -14.70 -13.05
N SER A 22 -9.50 -15.96 -12.65
CA SER A 22 -8.57 -16.57 -11.68
C SER A 22 -7.23 -16.98 -12.30
N ILE A 23 -7.07 -16.74 -13.62
CA ILE A 23 -5.89 -17.18 -14.36
C ILE A 23 -4.71 -16.27 -14.04
N LYS A 24 -3.58 -16.91 -13.71
CA LYS A 24 -2.27 -16.28 -13.54
C LYS A 24 -1.29 -16.90 -14.52
N TYR A 25 -0.57 -16.05 -15.24
CA TYR A 25 0.48 -16.46 -16.17
C TYR A 25 1.84 -16.11 -15.58
N HIS A 26 2.67 -17.12 -15.37
CA HIS A 26 4.00 -17.00 -14.80
C HIS A 26 5.04 -17.10 -15.90
N PHE A 27 5.88 -16.07 -16.01
CA PHE A 27 6.90 -16.01 -17.05
C PHE A 27 8.18 -15.33 -16.55
N CYS A 28 9.30 -15.64 -17.20
CA CYS A 28 10.60 -15.09 -16.87
C CYS A 28 11.43 -14.84 -18.13
N ASN A 29 12.40 -13.93 -18.00
CA ASN A 29 13.49 -13.86 -18.97
C ASN A 29 14.49 -14.96 -18.59
N SER A 30 14.37 -16.14 -19.23
CA SER A 30 15.21 -17.28 -18.87
C SER A 30 16.67 -17.00 -19.24
N PRO A 31 17.61 -17.05 -18.27
CA PRO A 31 19.03 -16.82 -18.53
C PRO A 31 19.71 -18.00 -19.25
N ASP A 32 19.05 -19.17 -19.34
CA ASP A 32 19.63 -20.44 -19.75
C ASP A 32 18.89 -21.08 -20.93
N GLY A 33 19.01 -20.46 -22.11
CA GLY A 33 18.63 -21.13 -23.36
C GLY A 33 17.15 -21.51 -23.48
N ASN A 34 16.25 -20.70 -22.90
CA ASN A 34 14.80 -20.85 -23.05
C ASN A 34 14.19 -22.06 -22.32
N GLN A 35 14.73 -22.42 -21.15
CA GLN A 35 14.15 -23.42 -20.24
C GLN A 35 13.24 -22.77 -19.18
N ALA A 36 12.22 -23.52 -18.76
CA ALA A 36 11.33 -23.12 -17.66
C ALA A 36 12.08 -23.16 -16.31
N VAL A 37 11.75 -22.20 -15.45
CA VAL A 37 12.35 -22.05 -14.13
C VAL A 37 11.29 -22.32 -13.07
N ARG A 38 11.65 -22.99 -11.99
CA ARG A 38 10.73 -23.23 -10.89
C ARG A 38 11.16 -22.46 -9.64
N PHE A 39 10.21 -21.83 -8.96
CA PHE A 39 10.47 -21.05 -7.76
C PHE A 39 9.26 -21.12 -6.82
N GLY A 40 9.49 -21.53 -5.57
CA GLY A 40 8.42 -21.64 -4.58
C GLY A 40 7.32 -22.62 -5.00
N GLY A 41 7.69 -23.65 -5.77
CA GLY A 41 6.76 -24.63 -6.32
C GLY A 41 6.05 -24.22 -7.61
N VAL A 42 6.15 -22.96 -8.04
CA VAL A 42 5.51 -22.43 -9.26
C VAL A 42 6.47 -22.47 -10.44
N GLU A 43 5.98 -22.89 -11.60
CA GLU A 43 6.75 -22.93 -12.85
C GLU A 43 6.57 -21.63 -13.65
N TYR A 44 7.69 -21.03 -14.04
CA TYR A 44 7.79 -19.81 -14.84
C TYR A 44 8.26 -20.16 -16.24
N GLN A 45 7.43 -19.82 -17.23
CA GLN A 45 7.72 -20.12 -18.62
C GLN A 45 8.67 -19.07 -19.24
N PRO A 46 9.63 -19.50 -20.06
CA PRO A 46 10.58 -18.59 -20.68
C PRO A 46 9.89 -17.83 -21.81
N ILE A 47 9.82 -16.50 -21.68
CA ILE A 47 9.25 -15.63 -22.71
C ILE A 47 10.27 -14.52 -22.99
N PRO A 48 10.61 -14.26 -24.27
CA PRO A 48 11.44 -13.11 -24.62
C PRO A 48 10.78 -11.85 -24.11
N LEU A 49 11.41 -11.16 -23.15
CA LEU A 49 10.88 -9.93 -22.59
C LEU A 49 11.96 -8.90 -22.40
N LYS A 50 11.59 -7.62 -22.55
CA LYS A 50 12.44 -6.47 -22.24
C LYS A 50 11.66 -5.55 -21.32
N THR A 51 12.31 -5.10 -20.25
CA THR A 51 11.73 -4.19 -19.27
C THR A 51 12.53 -2.91 -19.20
N ASP A 52 11.84 -1.78 -19.04
CA ASP A 52 12.48 -0.48 -18.86
C ASP A 52 11.67 0.38 -17.87
N GLY A 53 12.31 1.34 -17.21
CA GLY A 53 11.63 2.32 -16.34
C GLY A 53 11.10 1.76 -15.00
N PHE A 54 11.59 0.61 -14.52
CA PHE A 54 11.21 0.04 -13.21
C PHE A 54 11.97 0.67 -12.03
N GLU A 55 12.89 1.59 -12.30
CA GLU A 55 13.68 2.27 -11.28
C GLU A 55 12.82 3.24 -10.48
N ARG A 56 12.90 3.16 -9.15
CA ARG A 56 12.23 4.11 -8.27
C ARG A 56 13.04 5.40 -8.25
N THR A 57 12.45 6.48 -8.75
CA THR A 57 12.99 7.83 -8.57
C THR A 57 12.22 8.56 -7.45
N THR A 58 12.86 9.55 -6.83
CA THR A 58 12.25 10.38 -5.78
C THR A 58 11.35 11.48 -6.33
N ILE A 59 11.41 11.73 -7.65
CA ILE A 59 10.81 12.90 -8.30
C ILE A 59 9.50 12.53 -8.98
N HIS A 60 9.45 11.37 -9.65
CA HIS A 60 8.29 10.94 -10.40
C HIS A 60 7.93 9.48 -10.11
N GLN A 61 6.64 9.21 -10.10
CA GLN A 61 6.14 7.84 -10.03
C GLN A 61 6.57 7.12 -11.31
N PRO A 62 7.25 5.96 -11.21
CA PRO A 62 7.76 5.29 -12.39
C PRO A 62 6.61 4.78 -13.25
N THR A 63 6.70 5.02 -14.56
CA THR A 63 5.82 4.46 -15.59
C THR A 63 6.60 3.41 -16.39
N PRO A 64 6.83 2.21 -15.82
CA PRO A 64 7.63 1.21 -16.49
C PRO A 64 6.97 0.73 -17.80
N SER A 65 7.80 0.26 -18.72
CA SER A 65 7.34 -0.43 -19.92
C SER A 65 7.83 -1.87 -19.92
N ILE A 66 6.97 -2.77 -20.38
CA ILE A 66 7.30 -4.17 -20.62
C ILE A 66 6.98 -4.54 -22.05
N VAL A 67 7.98 -5.03 -22.76
CA VAL A 67 7.87 -5.59 -24.11
C VAL A 67 7.89 -7.10 -23.97
N LEU A 68 6.84 -7.77 -24.42
CA LEU A 68 6.72 -9.22 -24.45
C LEU A 68 6.80 -9.70 -25.90
N GLY A 69 7.60 -10.73 -26.15
CA GLY A 69 7.72 -11.43 -27.43
C GLY A 69 6.92 -12.74 -27.45
N ASN A 70 6.90 -13.40 -28.61
CA ASN A 70 6.24 -14.70 -28.82
C ASN A 70 4.77 -14.74 -28.35
N VAL A 71 4.05 -13.70 -28.74
CA VAL A 71 2.80 -13.24 -28.12
C VAL A 71 1.56 -13.98 -28.63
N LYS A 72 1.70 -14.70 -29.75
CA LYS A 72 0.57 -15.26 -30.50
C LYS A 72 -0.19 -16.37 -29.79
N PRO A 73 0.44 -17.41 -29.22
CA PRO A 73 -0.32 -18.52 -28.65
C PRO A 73 -1.01 -18.16 -27.33
N ILE A 74 -0.38 -17.33 -26.49
CA ILE A 74 -0.86 -17.09 -25.11
C ILE A 74 -1.53 -15.73 -24.96
N LEU A 75 -0.92 -14.66 -25.47
CA LEU A 75 -1.34 -13.29 -25.14
C LEU A 75 -2.40 -12.75 -26.12
N LEU A 76 -2.42 -13.15 -27.39
CA LEU A 76 -3.46 -12.70 -28.34
C LEU A 76 -4.89 -13.08 -27.92
N PRO A 77 -5.19 -14.32 -27.48
CA PRO A 77 -6.52 -14.65 -26.98
C PRO A 77 -6.90 -13.80 -25.77
N LEU A 78 -5.97 -13.58 -24.85
CA LEU A 78 -6.19 -12.78 -23.64
C LEU A 78 -6.48 -11.31 -23.95
N LEU A 79 -5.75 -10.72 -24.91
CA LEU A 79 -5.98 -9.36 -25.36
C LEU A 79 -7.38 -9.18 -25.96
N LYS A 80 -7.87 -10.19 -26.71
CA LYS A 80 -9.23 -10.18 -27.26
C LYS A 80 -10.29 -10.39 -26.18
N ALA A 81 -10.03 -11.25 -25.20
CA ALA A 81 -10.97 -11.57 -24.14
C ALA A 81 -11.11 -10.45 -23.09
N HIS A 82 -10.04 -9.68 -22.85
CA HIS A 82 -9.96 -8.78 -21.69
C HIS A 82 -9.56 -7.34 -22.05
N ASP A 83 -10.13 -6.77 -23.12
CA ASP A 83 -9.86 -5.39 -23.60
C ASP A 83 -8.39 -4.97 -23.46
N ASN A 84 -7.52 -5.68 -24.19
CA ASN A 84 -6.08 -5.44 -24.18
C ASN A 84 -5.38 -5.58 -22.82
N LEU A 85 -5.96 -6.34 -21.89
CA LEU A 85 -5.45 -6.58 -20.53
C LEU A 85 -5.34 -5.31 -19.69
N ARG A 86 -6.09 -4.27 -20.03
CA ARG A 86 -6.13 -3.03 -19.25
C ARG A 86 -6.68 -3.33 -17.86
N GLY A 87 -5.96 -2.92 -16.82
CA GLY A 87 -6.30 -3.19 -15.42
C GLY A 87 -5.77 -4.52 -14.87
N ALA A 88 -5.17 -5.38 -15.69
CA ALA A 88 -4.45 -6.55 -15.20
C ALA A 88 -3.20 -6.15 -14.40
N LEU A 89 -2.76 -7.01 -13.49
CA LEU A 89 -1.59 -6.75 -12.67
C LEU A 89 -0.36 -7.48 -13.21
N ILE A 90 0.75 -6.77 -13.28
CA ILE A 90 2.09 -7.35 -13.45
C ILE A 90 2.77 -7.32 -12.08
N ARG A 91 3.01 -8.50 -11.51
CA ARG A 91 3.85 -8.67 -10.34
C ARG A 91 5.25 -9.05 -10.78
N ARG A 92 6.24 -8.40 -10.19
CA ARG A 92 7.65 -8.63 -10.46
C ARG A 92 8.35 -8.95 -9.14
N VAL A 93 9.02 -10.10 -9.12
CA VAL A 93 9.82 -10.58 -8.00
C VAL A 93 11.27 -10.71 -8.49
N MET A 94 12.22 -10.30 -7.64
CA MET A 94 13.65 -10.49 -7.90
C MET A 94 14.20 -11.47 -6.88
N THR A 95 14.94 -12.48 -7.38
CA THR A 95 15.70 -13.43 -6.57
C THR A 95 17.03 -13.75 -7.26
N TYR A 96 17.86 -14.57 -6.62
CA TYR A 96 19.10 -15.08 -7.20
C TYR A 96 18.90 -16.50 -7.71
N VAL A 97 19.65 -16.88 -8.75
CA VAL A 97 19.53 -18.22 -9.36
C VAL A 97 19.68 -19.35 -8.33
N ARG A 98 20.61 -19.23 -7.39
CA ARG A 98 20.82 -20.25 -6.34
C ARG A 98 19.57 -20.57 -5.50
N HIS A 99 18.65 -19.61 -5.38
CA HIS A 99 17.42 -19.73 -4.60
C HIS A 99 16.24 -20.31 -5.39
N LEU A 100 16.44 -20.58 -6.69
CA LEU A 100 15.47 -21.27 -7.50
C LEU A 100 15.36 -22.75 -7.10
N ASP A 101 14.19 -23.34 -7.33
CA ASP A 101 13.95 -24.74 -7.02
C ASP A 101 14.85 -25.60 -7.94
N GLY A 102 15.59 -26.55 -7.37
CA GLY A 102 16.53 -27.39 -8.11
C GLY A 102 17.96 -26.84 -8.24
N HIS A 103 18.25 -25.72 -7.58
CA HIS A 103 19.60 -25.17 -7.44
C HIS A 103 20.19 -25.46 -6.04
N SER A 104 21.37 -24.88 -5.75
CA SER A 104 22.19 -25.19 -4.58
C SER A 104 21.59 -24.79 -3.23
N ASP A 105 20.74 -23.76 -3.18
CA ASP A 105 20.15 -23.25 -1.93
C ASP A 105 18.70 -22.74 -2.13
N PRO A 106 17.73 -23.62 -2.44
CA PRO A 106 16.36 -23.21 -2.76
C PRO A 106 15.67 -22.55 -1.56
N ASP A 107 15.30 -21.27 -1.71
CA ASP A 107 14.60 -20.51 -0.68
C ASP A 107 13.56 -19.58 -1.32
N ALA A 108 12.29 -19.93 -1.14
CA ALA A 108 11.16 -19.16 -1.66
C ALA A 108 10.98 -17.80 -0.98
N SER A 109 11.56 -17.60 0.20
CA SER A 109 11.50 -16.35 0.96
C SER A 109 12.62 -15.36 0.60
N ALA A 110 13.70 -15.86 -0.02
CA ALA A 110 14.85 -15.07 -0.46
C ALA A 110 14.52 -14.21 -1.70
N THR A 111 13.64 -13.22 -1.51
CA THR A 111 13.17 -12.30 -2.55
C THR A 111 13.31 -10.85 -2.09
N LEU A 112 13.49 -9.95 -3.06
CA LEU A 112 13.23 -8.53 -2.80
C LEU A 112 11.72 -8.27 -2.70
N PRO A 113 11.31 -7.16 -2.05
CA PRO A 113 9.91 -6.78 -1.97
C PRO A 113 9.23 -6.82 -3.34
N GLU A 114 8.11 -7.54 -3.42
CA GLU A 114 7.34 -7.69 -4.65
C GLU A 114 6.92 -6.31 -5.17
N GLN A 115 7.17 -6.09 -6.46
CA GLN A 115 6.75 -4.88 -7.15
C GLN A 115 5.47 -5.17 -7.94
N VAL A 116 4.38 -4.46 -7.62
CA VAL A 116 3.08 -4.65 -8.26
C VAL A 116 2.73 -3.43 -9.11
N TYR A 117 2.47 -3.68 -10.39
CA TYR A 117 2.09 -2.67 -11.36
C TYR A 117 0.76 -3.05 -12.04
N VAL A 118 0.04 -2.05 -12.53
CA VAL A 118 -1.21 -2.19 -13.30
C VAL A 118 -0.90 -1.92 -14.76
N ILE A 119 -1.43 -2.72 -15.67
CA ILE A 119 -1.38 -2.41 -17.11
C ILE A 119 -2.36 -1.27 -17.38
N GLU A 120 -1.84 -0.10 -17.75
CA GLU A 120 -2.66 1.06 -18.08
C GLU A 120 -3.10 1.04 -19.53
N ARG A 121 -2.17 0.75 -20.44
CA ARG A 121 -2.44 0.65 -21.87
C ARG A 121 -1.43 -0.20 -22.61
N LYS A 122 -1.88 -0.73 -23.74
CA LYS A 122 -1.02 -1.28 -24.79
C LYS A 122 -0.49 -0.12 -25.64
N SER A 123 0.82 0.08 -25.65
CA SER A 123 1.46 1.18 -26.39
C SER A 123 1.77 0.79 -27.82
N GLN A 124 2.27 -0.43 -28.05
CA GLN A 124 2.60 -0.94 -29.38
C GLN A 124 2.21 -2.41 -29.53
N HIS A 125 1.81 -2.81 -30.73
CA HIS A 125 1.54 -4.21 -31.09
C HIS A 125 2.05 -4.49 -32.49
N ASN A 126 3.05 -5.37 -32.58
CA ASN A 126 3.58 -5.91 -33.83
C ASN A 126 3.38 -7.43 -33.87
N ASN A 127 3.58 -8.05 -35.04
CA ASN A 127 3.43 -9.49 -35.21
C ASN A 127 4.33 -10.36 -34.32
N LEU A 128 5.40 -9.78 -33.76
CA LEU A 128 6.39 -10.47 -32.93
C LEU A 128 6.36 -10.05 -31.47
N THR A 129 5.93 -8.82 -31.18
CA THR A 129 6.07 -8.20 -29.85
C THR A 129 4.87 -7.31 -29.49
N ILE A 130 4.58 -7.22 -28.21
CA ILE A 130 3.60 -6.28 -27.65
C ILE A 130 4.25 -5.51 -26.51
N THR A 131 4.05 -4.20 -26.51
CA THR A 131 4.56 -3.27 -25.50
C THR A 131 3.40 -2.77 -24.65
N PHE A 132 3.51 -2.97 -23.35
CA PHE A 132 2.60 -2.42 -22.36
C PHE A 132 3.28 -1.30 -21.58
N GLU A 133 2.50 -0.26 -21.30
CA GLU A 133 2.84 0.75 -20.32
C GLU A 133 2.13 0.41 -19.01
N LEU A 134 2.92 0.45 -17.95
CA LEU A 134 2.53 0.04 -16.62
C LEU A 134 2.44 1.28 -15.73
N GLY A 135 1.38 1.33 -14.94
CA GLY A 135 1.19 2.29 -13.87
C GLY A 135 1.40 1.64 -12.51
N SER A 136 1.58 2.47 -11.50
CA SER A 136 1.51 1.99 -10.12
C SER A 136 0.07 1.66 -9.74
N LYS A 137 -0.12 0.67 -8.86
CA LYS A 137 -1.43 0.30 -8.33
C LYS A 137 -2.11 1.45 -7.57
N LEU A 138 -1.33 2.30 -6.92
CA LEU A 138 -1.82 3.52 -6.31
C LEU A 138 -1.93 4.59 -7.40
N PRO A 139 -3.14 5.08 -7.69
CA PRO A 139 -3.31 6.12 -8.69
C PRO A 139 -2.75 7.42 -8.11
N SER A 140 -2.10 8.21 -8.97
CA SER A 140 -1.37 9.42 -8.58
C SER A 140 -2.25 10.52 -8.00
N ASP A 141 -3.56 10.45 -8.24
CA ASP A 141 -4.59 11.36 -7.76
C ASP A 141 -5.19 10.96 -6.40
N LEU A 142 -4.83 9.79 -5.85
CA LEU A 142 -5.31 9.35 -4.54
C LEU A 142 -4.68 10.18 -3.43
N LYS A 143 -5.46 11.12 -2.89
CA LYS A 143 -5.10 11.84 -1.66
C LYS A 143 -5.31 10.93 -0.46
N LEU A 144 -4.23 10.51 0.19
CA LEU A 144 -4.33 9.91 1.52
C LEU A 144 -4.98 10.93 2.47
N PRO A 145 -5.95 10.52 3.31
CA PRO A 145 -6.56 11.43 4.28
C PRO A 145 -5.47 11.97 5.21
N ARG A 146 -5.18 13.27 5.09
CA ARG A 146 -4.17 13.94 5.91
C ARG A 146 -4.76 14.16 7.30
N ARG A 147 -4.38 13.32 8.27
CA ARG A 147 -4.67 13.61 9.69
C ARG A 147 -3.68 14.66 10.17
N THR A 148 -4.18 15.84 10.52
CA THR A 148 -3.36 16.85 11.20
C THR A 148 -2.99 16.33 12.58
N GLN A 149 -1.69 16.20 12.84
CA GLN A 149 -1.21 15.81 14.16
C GLN A 149 -1.03 17.08 15.00
N LEU A 150 -1.93 17.28 15.97
CA LEU A 150 -1.88 18.41 16.90
C LEU A 150 -1.40 17.92 18.27
N ALA A 151 -0.62 18.76 18.97
CA ALA A 151 -0.23 18.50 20.36
C ALA A 151 -1.44 18.46 21.31
N SER A 152 -2.44 19.30 21.03
CA SER A 152 -3.69 19.41 21.80
C SER A 152 -4.83 18.60 21.19
N CYS A 153 -5.79 18.20 22.01
CA CYS A 153 -6.98 17.48 21.57
C CYS A 153 -7.88 18.34 20.67
N SER A 154 -8.27 17.80 19.51
CA SER A 154 -9.21 18.42 18.56
C SER A 154 -10.68 18.31 18.97
N LYS A 155 -11.01 17.49 19.98
CA LYS A 155 -12.39 17.31 20.43
C LYS A 155 -12.97 18.63 20.95
N ILE A 156 -14.23 18.85 20.62
CA ILE A 156 -15.03 19.93 21.18
C ILE A 156 -15.50 19.45 22.55
N TYR A 157 -15.15 20.18 23.60
CA TYR A 157 -15.60 19.89 24.96
C TYR A 157 -17.06 20.28 25.12
N ARG A 158 -17.71 19.78 26.18
CA ARG A 158 -19.08 20.20 26.49
C ARG A 158 -19.13 21.70 26.81
N GLN A 159 -20.26 22.31 26.51
CA GLN A 159 -20.50 23.73 26.78
C GLN A 159 -21.77 23.88 27.62
N TRP A 160 -21.76 24.85 28.54
CA TRP A 160 -22.95 25.18 29.31
C TRP A 160 -23.87 26.07 28.49
N ASP A 161 -25.15 25.70 28.42
CA ASP A 161 -26.22 26.51 27.86
C ASP A 161 -27.02 27.16 28.99
N GLU A 162 -27.03 28.50 29.02
CA GLU A 162 -27.77 29.29 30.00
C GLU A 162 -29.27 29.31 29.75
N GLU A 163 -29.73 29.15 28.51
CA GLU A 163 -31.16 29.20 28.17
C GLU A 163 -31.86 27.89 28.56
N GLN A 164 -31.23 26.76 28.25
CA GLN A 164 -31.76 25.43 28.58
C GLN A 164 -31.38 24.93 29.97
N GLN A 165 -30.52 25.66 30.68
CA GLN A 165 -29.92 25.25 31.95
C GLN A 165 -29.34 23.83 31.89
N ALA A 166 -28.64 23.50 30.80
CA ALA A 166 -28.14 22.15 30.51
C ALA A 166 -26.75 22.15 29.86
N TRP A 167 -26.06 21.01 29.95
CA TRP A 167 -24.78 20.78 29.24
C TRP A 167 -25.04 20.27 27.83
N ILE A 168 -24.53 21.00 26.84
CA ILE A 168 -24.48 20.54 25.45
C ILE A 168 -23.20 19.73 25.27
N ALA A 169 -23.34 18.43 24.98
CA ALA A 169 -22.21 17.57 24.70
C ALA A 169 -21.54 17.97 23.38
N GLY A 170 -20.21 18.15 23.43
CA GLY A 170 -19.41 18.29 22.21
C GLY A 170 -19.07 16.93 21.61
N SER A 171 -18.04 16.90 20.75
CA SER A 171 -17.52 15.63 20.21
C SER A 171 -16.73 14.80 21.23
N CYS A 172 -16.43 15.38 22.40
CA CYS A 172 -15.86 14.67 23.55
C CYS A 172 -16.98 13.93 24.33
N PRO A 173 -16.82 12.64 24.67
CA PRO A 173 -17.85 11.87 25.37
C PRO A 173 -17.94 12.17 26.87
N TYR A 174 -17.31 13.23 27.37
CA TYR A 174 -17.30 13.57 28.78
C TYR A 174 -18.64 14.19 29.22
N ALA A 175 -19.39 13.47 30.06
CA ALA A 175 -20.71 13.88 30.53
C ALA A 175 -20.90 13.83 32.06
N ALA A 176 -19.81 13.66 32.84
CA ALA A 176 -19.90 13.48 34.30
C ALA A 176 -20.18 14.79 35.07
N ALA A 177 -20.77 14.71 36.27
CA ALA A 177 -21.15 15.90 37.04
C ALA A 177 -19.98 16.76 37.56
N GLN A 178 -18.75 16.24 37.53
CA GLN A 178 -17.55 16.97 37.99
C GLN A 178 -17.11 18.02 36.97
N TYR A 179 -16.67 19.18 37.46
CA TYR A 179 -16.14 20.29 36.68
C TYR A 179 -14.63 20.40 36.85
N TYR A 180 -13.95 20.83 35.80
CA TYR A 180 -12.51 20.99 35.77
C TYR A 180 -12.16 22.30 35.07
N ASN A 181 -11.25 23.09 35.65
CA ASN A 181 -10.76 24.32 35.05
C ASN A 181 -9.81 24.05 33.86
N GLU A 182 -9.41 25.12 33.17
CA GLU A 182 -8.48 25.07 32.02
C GLU A 182 -7.13 24.40 32.34
N PHE A 183 -6.73 24.32 33.61
CA PHE A 183 -5.50 23.68 34.08
C PHE A 183 -5.70 22.20 34.47
N GLY A 184 -6.91 21.66 34.32
CA GLY A 184 -7.21 20.27 34.66
C GLY A 184 -7.46 20.03 36.15
N GLN A 185 -7.68 21.07 36.94
CA GLN A 185 -7.99 20.97 38.37
C GLN A 185 -9.49 20.96 38.60
N GLN A 186 -9.96 20.12 39.52
CA GLN A 186 -11.39 20.02 39.84
C GLN A 186 -11.88 21.33 40.47
N THR A 187 -13.02 21.83 40.00
CA THR A 187 -13.67 23.05 40.49
C THR A 187 -15.11 22.77 40.90
N THR A 188 -15.65 23.54 41.84
CA THR A 188 -17.07 23.55 42.18
C THR A 188 -17.84 24.60 41.39
N ASP A 189 -17.13 25.57 40.81
CA ASP A 189 -17.69 26.64 40.00
C ASP A 189 -17.89 26.15 38.56
N LYS A 190 -19.17 26.07 38.18
CA LYS A 190 -19.63 25.60 36.88
C LYS A 190 -19.25 26.51 35.72
N THR A 191 -19.10 27.81 35.97
CA THR A 191 -18.74 28.79 34.93
C THR A 191 -17.30 28.63 34.46
N LYS A 192 -16.47 27.94 35.25
CA LYS A 192 -15.05 27.72 34.97
C LYS A 192 -14.75 26.33 34.40
N ASP A 193 -15.76 25.54 34.05
CA ASP A 193 -15.54 24.21 33.46
C ASP A 193 -15.04 24.33 32.02
N GLN A 194 -13.75 24.09 31.81
CA GLN A 194 -13.11 24.16 30.51
C GLN A 194 -12.03 23.09 30.39
N CYS A 195 -11.93 22.45 29.21
CA CYS A 195 -10.87 21.48 28.94
C CYS A 195 -9.61 22.19 28.43
N GLY A 196 -8.47 21.97 29.10
CA GLY A 196 -7.15 22.43 28.66
C GLY A 196 -6.60 21.67 27.44
N LYS A 197 -7.33 20.66 26.95
CA LYS A 197 -7.04 19.85 25.75
C LYS A 197 -5.71 19.08 25.82
N LYS A 198 -5.20 18.79 27.02
CA LYS A 198 -3.99 17.97 27.24
C LYS A 198 -4.37 16.53 27.57
N LEU A 199 -3.42 15.61 27.45
CA LEU A 199 -3.63 14.21 27.86
C LEU A 199 -3.96 14.09 29.36
N SER A 200 -3.28 14.89 30.19
CA SER A 200 -3.54 14.98 31.64
C SER A 200 -4.99 15.36 31.96
N ASP A 201 -5.62 16.19 31.12
CA ASP A 201 -7.01 16.61 31.29
C ASP A 201 -8.00 15.46 31.02
N CYS A 202 -7.69 14.62 30.03
CA CYS A 202 -8.45 13.40 29.77
C CYS A 202 -8.25 12.39 30.90
N MET A 203 -7.02 12.24 31.40
CA MET A 203 -6.71 11.37 32.54
C MET A 203 -7.46 11.78 33.81
N ALA A 204 -7.54 13.08 34.12
CA ALA A 204 -8.28 13.56 35.28
C ALA A 204 -9.79 13.26 35.18
N ARG A 205 -10.35 13.35 33.97
CA ARG A 205 -11.79 13.22 33.71
C ARG A 205 -12.28 11.79 33.57
N PHE A 206 -11.51 10.95 32.90
CA PHE A 206 -11.89 9.57 32.60
C PHE A 206 -11.17 8.57 33.52
N GLY A 207 -10.03 8.94 34.12
CA GLY A 207 -9.21 8.07 34.95
C GLY A 207 -8.10 7.36 34.16
N ASN A 208 -7.21 6.69 34.89
CA ASN A 208 -6.06 5.98 34.33
C ASN A 208 -6.36 4.47 34.34
N GLY A 209 -6.45 3.84 33.16
CA GLY A 209 -6.65 2.40 33.06
C GLY A 209 -7.45 1.90 31.85
N HIS A 210 -7.87 2.80 30.95
CA HIS A 210 -8.55 2.44 29.71
C HIS A 210 -8.17 3.40 28.58
N ALA A 211 -8.59 3.06 27.36
CA ALA A 211 -8.38 3.90 26.19
C ALA A 211 -9.09 5.26 26.39
N LEU A 212 -8.30 6.32 26.51
CA LEU A 212 -8.80 7.68 26.64
C LEU A 212 -9.30 8.20 25.29
N PRO A 213 -10.41 8.95 25.25
CA PRO A 213 -10.92 9.58 24.02
C PRO A 213 -10.12 10.84 23.63
N PHE A 214 -8.79 10.76 23.68
CA PHE A 214 -7.86 11.84 23.36
C PHE A 214 -7.46 11.78 21.88
N GLU A 215 -7.73 12.86 21.15
CA GLU A 215 -7.40 12.97 19.72
C GLU A 215 -6.08 13.70 19.40
N GLY A 216 -5.35 14.15 20.42
CA GLY A 216 -4.04 14.79 20.26
C GLY A 216 -2.87 13.80 20.21
N PHE A 217 -1.67 14.31 19.93
CA PHE A 217 -0.42 13.55 19.86
C PHE A 217 0.59 14.12 20.86
N GLU A 218 0.86 13.37 21.94
CA GLU A 218 1.78 13.80 23.01
C GLU A 218 3.23 13.99 22.53
N GLY A 219 3.64 13.26 21.50
CA GLY A 219 4.99 13.37 20.91
C GLY A 219 5.24 14.68 20.14
N ILE A 220 4.21 15.51 19.97
CA ILE A 220 4.32 16.79 19.26
C ILE A 220 4.38 17.91 20.29
N LYS A 221 5.48 18.67 20.27
CA LYS A 221 5.60 19.86 21.10
C LYS A 221 4.66 20.95 20.57
N PRO A 222 3.87 21.62 21.42
CA PRO A 222 3.18 22.84 21.01
C PRO A 222 4.25 23.87 20.60
N PHE A 223 4.03 24.51 19.45
CA PHE A 223 4.86 25.62 18.97
C PHE A 223 4.67 26.87 19.83
#